data_AF-A0A455AYL6-F1
#
_entry.id   AF-A0A455AYL6-F1
#
_cell.length_a   1.000
_cell.length_b   1.000
_cell.length_c   1.000
_cell.angle_alpha   90.00
_cell.angle_beta   90.00
_cell.angle_gamma   90.00
#
_symmetry.space_group_name_H-M   'P 1'
#
loop_
_entity.id
_entity.type
_entity.pdbx_description
1 polymer ?
#
loop_
_entity_poly.entity_id
_entity_poly.type
_entity_poly.pdbx_seq_one_letter_code
_entity_poly.pdbx_strand_id
1 'polypeptide(L)'
;MGDGQESTLILQSPKHGIGNLMENHVKLEQRTTLKKHVAIIVIASFIILATKRSKTPQRLRWAWPGTTACHGLFPCQAVHGHPFPPPAAAPALLSCLCVFCGSWLVPWDSRGLTLGSPAISPADFFQGKHFFLYGEFPGDERRTLSRYVTAFNGELEDCMSDRVQFVITAQEWDPSFEEALMDNPSLVFVRPRWIYSCNEKQKLLPHQLYGVVPQA
;
A
#
# COMPACT_ATOMS: atom_id res chain seq x y z
N MET A 1 -22.70 80.59 -44.97
CA MET A 1 -21.28 80.22 -44.87
C MET A 1 -21.05 79.73 -43.45
N GLY A 2 -20.91 78.45 -43.10
CA GLY A 2 -20.55 77.28 -43.88
C GLY A 2 -19.19 76.82 -43.39
N ASP A 3 -19.12 76.10 -42.26
CA ASP A 3 -17.93 75.37 -41.83
C ASP A 3 -18.38 74.04 -41.19
N GLY A 4 -18.02 72.95 -41.87
CA GLY A 4 -18.36 71.57 -41.49
C GLY A 4 -17.45 71.06 -40.39
N GLN A 5 -18.05 70.38 -39.41
CA GLN A 5 -17.30 69.58 -38.44
C GLN A 5 -16.95 68.22 -39.07
N GLU A 6 -15.68 68.08 -39.41
CA GLU A 6 -15.04 66.84 -39.82
C GLU A 6 -14.91 65.90 -38.59
N SER A 7 -15.60 64.76 -38.65
CA SER A 7 -15.53 63.71 -37.64
C SER A 7 -14.35 62.78 -37.93
N THR A 8 -13.22 63.01 -37.27
CA THR A 8 -12.06 62.12 -37.33
C THR A 8 -12.29 60.91 -36.41
N LEU A 9 -12.75 59.81 -36.98
CA LEU A 9 -12.76 58.50 -36.33
C LEU A 9 -11.32 57.94 -36.27
N ILE A 10 -10.72 57.97 -35.08
CA ILE A 10 -9.44 57.28 -34.82
C ILE A 10 -9.71 55.78 -34.71
N LEU A 11 -9.33 55.03 -35.75
CA LEU A 11 -9.31 53.57 -35.75
C LEU A 11 -8.07 53.08 -34.98
N GLN A 12 -8.20 52.75 -33.70
CA GLN A 12 -7.14 52.05 -32.95
C GLN A 12 -7.11 50.57 -33.35
N SER A 13 -6.05 50.16 -34.05
CA SER A 13 -5.74 48.74 -34.27
C SER A 13 -5.19 48.08 -32.99
N PRO A 14 -5.65 46.88 -32.61
CA PRO A 14 -5.04 46.10 -31.53
C PRO A 14 -3.79 45.37 -32.05
N LYS A 15 -2.59 45.86 -31.70
CA LYS A 15 -1.29 45.22 -32.01
C LYS A 15 -0.66 44.47 -30.84
N HIS A 16 -1.43 43.72 -30.03
CA HIS A 16 -0.87 42.99 -28.87
C HIS A 16 -1.48 41.59 -28.66
N GLY A 17 -1.48 40.74 -29.70
CA GLY A 17 -2.07 39.39 -29.61
C GLY A 17 -1.17 38.19 -29.92
N ILE A 18 -0.02 38.38 -30.59
CA ILE A 18 0.69 37.24 -31.22
C ILE A 18 1.91 36.77 -30.41
N GLY A 19 2.54 37.65 -29.61
CA GLY A 19 3.75 37.28 -28.83
C GLY A 19 3.48 36.24 -27.73
N ASN A 20 2.31 36.28 -27.10
CA ASN A 20 1.98 35.38 -25.99
C ASN A 20 1.71 33.93 -26.40
N LEU A 21 1.39 33.64 -27.67
CA LEU A 21 1.04 32.28 -28.08
C LEU A 21 2.28 31.40 -28.28
N MET A 22 3.35 31.96 -28.85
CA MET A 22 4.59 31.20 -29.07
C MET A 22 5.37 30.95 -27.77
N GLU A 23 5.36 31.89 -26.83
CA GLU A 23 6.06 31.73 -25.54
C GLU A 23 5.40 30.65 -24.66
N ASN A 24 4.07 30.56 -24.69
CA ASN A 24 3.33 29.51 -24.01
C ASN A 24 3.55 28.13 -24.64
N HIS A 25 3.68 28.04 -25.97
CA HIS A 25 3.93 26.78 -26.65
C HIS A 25 5.33 26.22 -26.35
N VAL A 26 6.35 27.08 -26.32
CA VAL A 26 7.72 26.70 -25.94
C VAL A 26 7.78 26.23 -24.48
N LYS A 27 7.07 26.91 -23.57
CA LYS A 27 7.03 26.55 -22.15
C LYS A 27 6.28 25.24 -21.90
N LEU A 28 5.26 24.93 -22.69
CA LEU A 28 4.53 23.66 -22.62
C LEU A 28 5.36 22.49 -23.16
N GLU A 29 6.06 22.67 -24.29
CA GLU A 29 7.01 21.69 -24.85
C GLU A 29 8.15 21.37 -23.87
N GLN A 30 8.72 22.37 -23.19
CA GLN A 30 9.76 22.17 -22.18
C GLN A 30 9.24 21.42 -20.94
N ARG A 31 7.98 21.66 -20.53
CA ARG A 31 7.36 20.93 -19.41
C ARG A 31 7.10 19.47 -19.75
N THR A 32 6.70 19.15 -20.98
CA THR A 32 6.45 17.75 -21.36
C THR A 32 7.75 16.95 -21.51
N THR A 33 8.82 17.57 -22.02
CA THR A 33 10.14 16.94 -22.08
C THR A 33 10.74 16.74 -20.69
N LEU A 34 10.59 17.72 -19.78
CA LEU A 34 11.05 17.58 -18.40
C LEU A 34 10.29 16.47 -17.64
N LYS A 35 8.96 16.41 -17.77
CA LYS A 35 8.15 15.34 -17.17
C LYS A 35 8.56 13.95 -17.68
N LYS A 36 8.82 13.82 -18.99
CA LYS A 36 9.33 12.57 -19.58
C LYS A 36 10.71 12.17 -19.02
N HIS A 37 11.63 13.12 -18.88
CA HIS A 37 12.96 12.82 -18.33
C HIS A 37 12.91 12.44 -16.85
N VAL A 38 12.09 13.12 -16.04
CA VAL A 38 11.90 12.77 -14.63
C VAL A 38 11.29 11.37 -14.49
N ALA A 39 10.27 11.03 -15.29
CA ALA A 39 9.69 9.70 -15.29
C ALA A 39 10.72 8.61 -15.66
N ILE A 40 11.57 8.85 -16.68
CA ILE A 40 12.65 7.93 -17.06
C ILE A 40 13.65 7.74 -15.91
N ILE A 41 14.05 8.83 -15.23
CA ILE A 41 14.98 8.76 -14.09
C ILE A 41 14.38 7.94 -12.95
N VAL A 42 13.11 8.18 -12.59
CA VAL A 42 12.42 7.44 -11.52
C VAL A 42 12.31 5.96 -11.85
N ILE A 43 11.93 5.61 -13.09
CA ILE A 43 11.84 4.21 -13.55
C ILE A 43 13.22 3.55 -13.51
N ALA A 44 14.26 4.22 -14.02
CA ALA A 44 15.62 3.70 -14.01
C ALA A 44 16.14 3.48 -12.57
N SER A 45 15.87 4.41 -11.64
CA SER A 45 16.21 4.24 -10.23
C SER A 45 15.48 3.05 -9.60
N PHE A 46 14.21 2.83 -9.94
CA PHE A 46 13.45 1.69 -9.43
C PHE A 46 13.98 0.35 -9.96
N ILE A 47 14.35 0.28 -11.24
CA ILE A 47 14.97 -0.91 -11.84
C ILE A 47 16.34 -1.20 -11.21
N ILE A 48 17.16 -0.17 -10.98
CA ILE A 48 18.45 -0.31 -10.29
C ILE A 48 18.26 -0.79 -8.85
N LEU A 49 17.26 -0.28 -8.14
CA LEU A 49 16.96 -0.68 -6.76
C LEU A 49 16.42 -2.12 -6.70
N ALA A 50 15.56 -2.51 -7.65
CA ALA A 50 15.01 -3.86 -7.76
C ALA A 50 16.08 -4.90 -8.11
N THR A 51 17.00 -4.57 -9.03
CA THR A 51 18.12 -5.46 -9.39
C THR A 51 19.17 -5.59 -8.28
N LYS A 52 19.35 -4.56 -7.43
CA LYS A 52 20.22 -4.65 -6.26
C LYS A 52 19.65 -5.56 -5.16
N ARG A 53 18.33 -5.82 -5.16
CA ARG A 53 17.66 -6.65 -4.14
C ARG A 53 17.67 -8.16 -4.45
N SER A 54 18.12 -8.59 -5.62
CA SER A 54 18.10 -10.01 -6.03
C SER A 54 19.42 -10.79 -5.81
N LYS A 55 20.51 -10.14 -5.37
CA LYS A 55 21.73 -10.86 -4.94
C LYS A 55 21.63 -11.30 -3.47
N THR A 56 20.71 -12.22 -3.18
CA THR A 56 20.91 -13.16 -2.07
C THR A 56 22.12 -14.04 -2.41
N PRO A 57 23.13 -14.15 -1.53
CA PRO A 57 24.25 -15.04 -1.77
C PRO A 57 23.75 -16.49 -1.84
N GLN A 58 24.04 -17.16 -2.94
CA GLN A 58 23.94 -18.61 -3.07
C GLN A 58 24.66 -19.24 -1.88
N ARG A 59 23.87 -19.80 -0.98
CA ARG A 59 24.31 -20.54 0.20
C ARG A 59 25.14 -21.70 -0.32
N LEU A 60 26.45 -21.67 -0.07
CA LEU A 60 27.35 -22.78 -0.35
C LEU A 60 26.74 -24.07 0.20
N ARG A 61 26.46 -24.97 -0.73
CA ARG A 61 26.00 -26.34 -0.52
C ARG A 61 27.19 -27.11 0.07
N TRP A 62 27.27 -27.20 1.39
CA TRP A 62 28.14 -28.18 2.03
C TRP A 62 27.60 -29.57 1.70
N ALA A 63 28.29 -30.25 0.79
CA ALA A 63 28.12 -31.66 0.55
C ALA A 63 28.48 -32.41 1.83
N TRP A 64 27.52 -33.15 2.38
CA TRP A 64 27.80 -34.19 3.37
C TRP A 64 28.22 -35.45 2.61
N PRO A 65 29.44 -35.99 2.83
CA PRO A 65 29.79 -37.32 2.38
C PRO A 65 29.30 -38.35 3.42
N GLY A 66 28.88 -39.51 2.95
CA GLY A 66 28.83 -40.71 3.79
C GLY A 66 27.46 -41.36 3.91
N THR A 67 26.97 -41.91 2.81
CA THR A 67 26.10 -43.10 2.85
C THR A 67 26.91 -44.24 3.46
N THR A 68 26.49 -44.78 4.60
CA THR A 68 26.92 -46.12 5.02
C THR A 68 25.71 -46.89 5.47
N ALA A 69 25.53 -48.03 4.80
CA ALA A 69 24.46 -48.98 4.98
C ALA A 69 24.42 -49.54 6.40
N CYS A 70 23.22 -49.70 6.94
CA CYS A 70 22.95 -50.67 8.00
C CYS A 70 22.01 -51.73 7.42
N HIS A 71 22.63 -52.77 6.84
CA HIS A 71 22.01 -54.08 6.74
C HIS A 71 21.70 -54.59 8.15
N GLY A 72 20.53 -55.22 8.30
CA GLY A 72 19.97 -55.59 9.58
C GLY A 72 20.75 -56.66 10.33
N LEU A 73 20.25 -56.96 11.53
CA LEU A 73 20.21 -58.28 12.17
C LEU A 73 19.43 -58.16 13.49
N PHE A 74 18.46 -59.07 13.65
CA PHE A 74 17.84 -59.56 14.91
C PHE A 74 16.64 -58.82 15.55
N PRO A 75 15.75 -59.59 16.22
CA PRO A 75 14.31 -59.54 15.97
C PRO A 75 13.50 -59.17 17.22
N CYS A 76 12.34 -58.53 17.04
CA CYS A 76 11.34 -58.44 18.10
C CYS A 76 10.52 -59.74 18.12
N GLN A 77 10.81 -60.65 19.04
CA GLN A 77 9.86 -61.68 19.44
C GLN A 77 8.85 -61.08 20.42
N ALA A 78 7.58 -61.36 20.14
CA ALA A 78 6.45 -61.13 21.02
C ALA A 78 6.48 -62.13 22.19
N VAL A 79 6.33 -61.65 23.43
CA VAL A 79 5.93 -62.47 24.59
C VAL A 79 4.92 -61.69 25.44
N HIS A 80 3.94 -62.45 25.92
CA HIS A 80 2.69 -62.10 26.59
C HIS A 80 2.79 -61.28 27.89
N GLY A 81 1.81 -60.39 28.07
CA GLY A 81 0.92 -60.26 29.24
C GLY A 81 1.49 -60.15 30.66
N HIS A 82 1.33 -58.99 31.30
CA HIS A 82 0.52 -58.76 32.52
C HIS A 82 0.68 -57.29 33.01
N PRO A 83 -0.31 -56.75 33.76
CA PRO A 83 -0.44 -55.31 34.03
C PRO A 83 0.20 -54.89 35.36
N PHE A 84 0.85 -53.73 35.40
CA PHE A 84 1.29 -53.04 36.62
C PHE A 84 1.04 -51.51 36.49
N PRO A 85 0.95 -50.74 37.59
CA PRO A 85 -0.15 -49.84 37.92
C PRO A 85 0.22 -48.36 37.74
N PRO A 86 -0.75 -47.42 37.87
CA PRO A 86 -0.47 -45.99 37.78
C PRO A 86 0.16 -45.46 39.08
N PRO A 87 1.22 -44.64 39.02
CA PRO A 87 1.66 -43.87 40.17
C PRO A 87 0.87 -42.56 40.32
N ALA A 88 0.71 -42.23 41.59
CA ALA A 88 -0.08 -41.16 42.16
C ALA A 88 0.48 -39.75 41.93
N ALA A 89 -0.39 -38.79 42.25
CA ALA A 89 -0.19 -37.35 42.31
C ALA A 89 1.13 -36.88 42.94
N ALA A 90 1.72 -35.84 42.32
CA ALA A 90 2.44 -34.79 43.02
C ALA A 90 2.40 -33.48 42.19
N PRO A 91 2.08 -32.33 42.79
CA PRO A 91 2.08 -31.02 42.16
C PRO A 91 3.38 -30.23 42.48
N ALA A 92 3.90 -29.49 41.51
CA ALA A 92 4.80 -28.35 41.71
C ALA A 92 4.70 -27.48 40.46
N LEU A 93 4.07 -26.29 40.51
CA LEU A 93 4.75 -25.03 40.82
C LEU A 93 6.14 -24.95 40.17
N LEU A 94 6.23 -24.24 39.04
CA LEU A 94 7.25 -23.21 38.84
C LEU A 94 6.95 -22.38 37.59
N SER A 95 6.83 -21.09 37.86
CA SER A 95 7.03 -19.96 36.98
C SER A 95 8.01 -20.20 35.84
N CYS A 96 7.64 -19.80 34.63
CA CYS A 96 8.59 -19.32 33.64
C CYS A 96 8.03 -18.06 32.98
N LEU A 97 8.36 -16.92 33.57
CA LEU A 97 8.39 -15.64 32.87
C LEU A 97 9.43 -15.74 31.76
N CYS A 98 8.98 -15.96 30.52
CA CYS A 98 9.79 -15.63 29.35
C CYS A 98 9.29 -14.30 28.80
N VAL A 99 9.93 -13.23 29.30
CA VAL A 99 9.96 -11.91 28.69
C VAL A 99 10.87 -11.99 27.46
N PHE A 100 10.34 -11.53 26.32
CA PHE A 100 11.02 -11.22 25.06
C PHE A 100 11.63 -12.37 24.25
N CYS A 101 10.95 -12.72 23.15
CA CYS A 101 11.65 -12.85 21.88
C CYS A 101 10.78 -12.23 20.78
N GLY A 102 11.15 -11.01 20.37
CA GLY A 102 10.59 -10.38 19.19
C GLY A 102 10.95 -11.22 17.97
N SER A 103 9.93 -11.76 17.32
CA SER A 103 9.99 -12.16 15.92
C SER A 103 8.56 -12.28 15.41
N TRP A 104 8.08 -11.22 14.78
CA TRP A 104 6.97 -11.32 13.84
C TRP A 104 7.47 -12.05 12.58
N LEU A 105 7.83 -13.32 12.73
CA LEU A 105 7.67 -14.30 11.67
C LEU A 105 6.32 -14.95 11.95
N VAL A 106 5.26 -14.44 11.32
CA VAL A 106 4.11 -15.31 11.05
C VAL A 106 4.57 -16.17 9.87
N PRO A 107 4.77 -17.49 10.05
CA PRO A 107 5.07 -18.37 8.95
C PRO A 107 3.81 -18.45 8.08
N TRP A 108 3.93 -18.12 6.80
CA TRP A 108 2.96 -18.60 5.83
C TRP A 108 3.20 -20.11 5.70
N ASP A 109 2.55 -20.90 6.57
CA ASP A 109 2.71 -22.35 6.57
C ASP A 109 1.91 -22.97 5.43
N SER A 110 2.66 -23.57 4.50
CA SER A 110 2.15 -24.50 3.50
C SER A 110 2.02 -25.87 4.16
N ARG A 111 0.85 -26.17 4.74
CA ARG A 111 0.24 -27.51 4.86
C ARG A 111 -1.10 -27.41 5.61
N GLY A 112 -2.16 -27.87 4.94
CA GLY A 112 -3.54 -27.60 5.32
C GLY A 112 -4.07 -28.37 6.54
N LEU A 113 -5.22 -27.87 7.02
CA LEU A 113 -6.19 -28.59 7.82
C LEU A 113 -7.62 -28.13 7.42
N THR A 114 -8.39 -29.12 6.98
CA THR A 114 -9.80 -29.42 7.34
C THR A 114 -10.86 -28.30 7.29
N LEU A 115 -11.79 -28.48 6.34
CA LEU A 115 -13.25 -28.45 6.48
C LEU A 115 -13.87 -27.54 7.55
N GLY A 116 -14.54 -26.48 7.09
CA GLY A 116 -15.69 -25.90 7.79
C GLY A 116 -15.41 -24.82 8.83
N SER A 117 -14.69 -23.77 8.46
CA SER A 117 -15.00 -22.46 9.05
C SER A 117 -16.01 -21.79 8.11
N PRO A 118 -17.23 -21.42 8.55
CA PRO A 118 -18.07 -20.58 7.72
C PRO A 118 -17.26 -19.31 7.50
N ALA A 119 -17.02 -18.97 6.22
CA ALA A 119 -16.39 -17.72 5.86
C ALA A 119 -17.04 -16.63 6.73
N ILE A 120 -16.26 -16.04 7.63
CA ILE A 120 -16.63 -14.79 8.28
C ILE A 120 -16.95 -13.90 7.10
N SER A 121 -18.24 -13.61 6.85
CA SER A 121 -18.64 -12.81 5.70
C SER A 121 -17.91 -11.48 5.86
N PRO A 122 -16.87 -11.19 5.06
CA PRO A 122 -16.20 -9.93 5.20
C PRO A 122 -17.26 -8.89 4.84
N ALA A 123 -17.36 -7.85 5.66
CA ALA A 123 -18.20 -6.73 5.31
C ALA A 123 -17.57 -6.07 4.08
N ASP A 124 -18.04 -6.43 2.87
CA ASP A 124 -17.41 -6.05 1.59
C ASP A 124 -17.73 -4.61 1.17
N PHE A 125 -17.80 -3.69 2.14
CA PHE A 125 -18.27 -2.34 1.89
C PHE A 125 -17.21 -1.42 1.24
N PHE A 126 -15.96 -1.90 1.09
CA PHE A 126 -14.94 -1.27 0.24
C PHE A 126 -14.81 -1.90 -1.14
N GLN A 127 -15.68 -2.85 -1.51
CA GLN A 127 -15.65 -3.48 -2.83
C GLN A 127 -15.69 -2.44 -3.96
N GLY A 128 -14.76 -2.60 -4.91
CA GLY A 128 -14.62 -1.72 -6.09
C GLY A 128 -14.08 -0.32 -5.79
N LYS A 129 -13.56 -0.09 -4.58
CA LYS A 129 -12.93 1.17 -4.19
C LYS A 129 -11.41 1.01 -4.16
N HIS A 130 -10.73 1.96 -4.78
CA HIS A 130 -9.27 1.98 -4.87
C HIS A 130 -8.70 3.03 -3.93
N PHE A 131 -7.72 2.61 -3.13
CA PHE A 131 -7.11 3.38 -2.07
C PHE A 131 -5.62 3.56 -2.31
N PHE A 132 -5.10 4.74 -2.01
CA PHE A 132 -3.67 5.02 -1.99
C PHE A 132 -3.28 5.58 -0.62
N LEU A 133 -2.21 5.06 -0.02
CA LEU A 133 -1.73 5.49 1.30
C LEU A 133 -0.57 6.50 1.13
N TYR A 134 -0.89 7.79 1.14
CA TYR A 134 0.04 8.89 0.91
C TYR A 134 0.73 9.37 2.18
N GLY A 135 2.07 9.47 2.12
CA GLY A 135 2.89 10.03 3.19
C GLY A 135 3.43 9.04 4.20
N GLU A 136 3.99 9.58 5.28
CA GLU A 136 4.47 8.80 6.41
C GLU A 136 3.34 8.52 7.40
N PHE A 137 3.35 7.31 7.96
CA PHE A 137 2.39 6.88 8.99
C PHE A 137 3.16 6.41 10.23
N PRO A 138 2.80 6.87 11.43
CA PRO A 138 3.46 6.47 12.66
C PRO A 138 3.33 4.98 12.97
N GLY A 139 4.41 4.37 13.47
CA GLY A 139 4.39 3.00 13.99
C GLY A 139 3.96 1.95 12.94
N ASP A 140 2.94 1.16 13.26
CA ASP A 140 2.36 0.13 12.40
C ASP A 140 1.05 0.57 11.71
N GLU A 141 0.74 1.86 11.73
CA GLU A 141 -0.51 2.42 11.19
C GLU A 141 -0.69 2.08 9.71
N ARG A 142 0.35 2.22 8.88
CA ARG A 142 0.30 1.83 7.45
C ARG A 142 -0.12 0.36 7.29
N ARG A 143 0.47 -0.55 8.09
CA ARG A 143 0.13 -1.97 8.07
C ARG A 143 -1.31 -2.21 8.50
N THR A 144 -1.77 -1.48 9.51
CA THR A 144 -3.15 -1.57 10.01
C THR A 144 -4.17 -1.07 8.98
N LEU A 145 -3.90 0.06 8.33
CA LEU A 145 -4.72 0.58 7.24
C LEU A 145 -4.77 -0.41 6.07
N SER A 146 -3.63 -0.94 5.64
CA SER A 146 -3.60 -1.95 4.59
C SER A 146 -4.42 -3.19 4.94
N ARG A 147 -4.35 -3.64 6.20
CA ARG A 147 -5.15 -4.77 6.70
C ARG A 147 -6.64 -4.47 6.64
N TYR A 148 -7.09 -3.30 7.08
CA TYR A 148 -8.53 -2.97 7.06
C TYR A 148 -9.07 -2.77 5.66
N VAL A 149 -8.33 -2.08 4.78
CA VAL A 149 -8.76 -1.89 3.39
C VAL A 149 -8.95 -3.25 2.71
N THR A 150 -7.97 -4.13 2.80
CA THR A 150 -8.04 -5.46 2.16
C THR A 150 -9.06 -6.38 2.83
N ALA A 151 -9.21 -6.33 4.15
CA ALA A 151 -10.21 -7.13 4.89
C ALA A 151 -11.66 -6.80 4.52
N PHE A 152 -11.94 -5.58 4.04
CA PHE A 152 -13.27 -5.15 3.58
C PHE A 152 -13.38 -5.08 2.06
N ASN A 153 -12.51 -5.81 1.36
CA ASN A 153 -12.50 -5.98 -0.09
C ASN A 153 -12.18 -4.70 -0.89
N GLY A 154 -11.40 -3.77 -0.31
CA GLY A 154 -10.85 -2.62 -1.03
C GLY A 154 -9.53 -2.94 -1.73
N GLU A 155 -9.24 -2.22 -2.80
CA GLU A 155 -8.00 -2.36 -3.57
C GLU A 155 -6.98 -1.31 -3.13
N LEU A 156 -5.74 -1.73 -2.86
CA LEU A 156 -4.63 -0.82 -2.57
C LEU A 156 -3.79 -0.63 -3.81
N GLU A 157 -3.62 0.62 -4.20
CA GLU A 157 -2.74 1.05 -5.29
C GLU A 157 -1.36 1.38 -4.73
N ASP A 158 -0.31 1.02 -5.47
CA ASP A 158 1.08 1.32 -5.11
C ASP A 158 1.47 2.77 -5.47
N CYS A 159 0.72 3.41 -6.37
CA CYS A 159 0.93 4.77 -6.82
C CYS A 159 -0.39 5.53 -6.98
N MET A 160 -0.29 6.86 -7.05
CA MET A 160 -1.43 7.75 -7.28
C MET A 160 -1.84 7.73 -8.76
N SER A 161 -2.51 6.65 -9.18
CA SER A 161 -2.99 6.45 -10.55
C SER A 161 -4.40 7.02 -10.76
N ASP A 162 -4.87 6.99 -12.00
CA ASP A 162 -6.24 7.33 -12.42
C ASP A 162 -7.32 6.44 -11.80
N ARG A 163 -6.94 5.25 -11.31
CA ARG A 163 -7.86 4.32 -10.64
C ARG A 163 -8.16 4.71 -9.20
N VAL A 164 -7.22 5.39 -8.55
CA VAL A 164 -7.35 5.77 -7.14
C VAL A 164 -8.57 6.66 -6.97
N GLN A 165 -9.41 6.31 -6.00
CA GLN A 165 -10.58 7.10 -5.59
C GLN A 165 -10.31 7.78 -4.25
N PHE A 166 -9.65 7.07 -3.32
CA PHE A 166 -9.42 7.55 -1.97
C PHE A 166 -7.93 7.64 -1.66
N VAL A 167 -7.48 8.84 -1.32
CA VAL A 167 -6.12 9.10 -0.86
C VAL A 167 -6.18 9.22 0.66
N ILE A 168 -5.62 8.23 1.35
CA ILE A 168 -5.54 8.22 2.80
C ILE A 168 -4.23 8.89 3.21
N THR A 169 -4.31 9.93 4.04
CA THR A 169 -3.10 10.58 4.55
C THR A 169 -3.25 11.07 6.00
N ALA A 170 -2.20 10.87 6.79
CA ALA A 170 -2.08 11.45 8.13
C ALA A 170 -1.58 12.91 8.09
N GLN A 171 -1.10 13.37 6.94
CA GLN A 171 -0.52 14.71 6.77
C GLN A 171 -1.59 15.77 6.47
N GLU A 172 -1.22 17.03 6.64
CA GLU A 172 -2.02 18.16 6.17
C GLU A 172 -2.08 18.20 4.64
N TRP A 173 -2.87 19.14 4.10
CA TRP A 173 -2.96 19.39 2.68
C TRP A 173 -1.57 19.62 2.06
N ASP A 174 -1.27 18.89 0.98
CA ASP A 174 -0.01 18.96 0.24
C ASP A 174 -0.28 19.59 -1.14
N PRO A 175 0.56 20.53 -1.62
CA PRO A 175 0.40 21.12 -2.95
C PRO A 175 0.34 20.10 -4.10
N SER A 176 0.94 18.92 -3.95
CA SER A 176 0.84 17.82 -4.93
C SER A 176 -0.60 17.30 -5.12
N PHE A 177 -1.49 17.52 -4.14
CA PHE A 177 -2.90 17.16 -4.25
C PHE A 177 -3.63 18.01 -5.28
N GLU A 178 -3.24 19.27 -5.45
CA GLU A 178 -3.81 20.15 -6.47
C GLU A 178 -3.45 19.63 -7.87
N GLU A 179 -2.18 19.26 -8.08
CA GLU A 179 -1.73 18.67 -9.35
C GLU A 179 -2.46 17.35 -9.64
N ALA A 180 -2.62 16.50 -8.63
CA ALA A 180 -3.35 15.24 -8.77
C ALA A 180 -4.84 15.45 -9.08
N LEU A 181 -5.47 16.49 -8.51
CA LEU A 181 -6.86 16.84 -8.80
C LEU A 181 -7.05 17.38 -10.21
N MET A 182 -6.04 18.04 -10.80
CA MET A 182 -6.08 18.44 -12.21
C MET A 182 -6.14 17.22 -13.14
N ASP A 183 -5.42 16.15 -12.80
CA ASP A 183 -5.39 14.91 -13.58
C ASP A 183 -6.60 14.00 -13.29
N ASN A 184 -7.04 13.94 -12.02
CA ASN A 184 -8.19 13.16 -11.58
C ASN A 184 -9.06 13.96 -10.58
N PRO A 185 -10.09 14.68 -11.06
CA PRO A 185 -10.94 15.53 -10.21
C PRO A 185 -11.89 14.73 -9.31
N SER A 186 -11.94 13.39 -9.46
CA SER A 186 -12.76 12.51 -8.63
C SER A 186 -12.05 12.04 -7.35
N LEU A 187 -10.77 12.40 -7.17
CA LEU A 187 -10.00 12.04 -5.99
C LEU A 187 -10.60 12.63 -4.71
N VAL A 188 -10.62 11.79 -3.69
CA VAL A 188 -11.09 12.16 -2.35
C VAL A 188 -9.94 11.97 -1.36
N PHE A 189 -9.56 13.05 -0.68
CA PHE A 189 -8.51 13.03 0.35
C PHE A 189 -9.15 12.88 1.73
N VAL A 190 -8.71 11.89 2.50
CA VAL A 190 -9.34 11.51 3.77
C VAL A 190 -8.30 11.11 4.83
N ARG A 191 -8.65 11.36 6.10
CA ARG A 191 -7.81 10.97 7.25
C ARG A 191 -7.96 9.47 7.58
N PRO A 192 -6.92 8.82 8.14
CA PRO A 192 -6.94 7.42 8.61
C PRO A 192 -8.14 7.08 9.51
N ARG A 193 -8.60 8.06 10.30
CA ARG A 193 -9.74 7.90 11.22
C ARG A 193 -11.01 7.42 10.52
N TRP A 194 -11.19 7.70 9.22
CA TRP A 194 -12.32 7.18 8.45
C TRP A 194 -12.31 5.65 8.37
N ILE A 195 -11.19 5.06 7.96
CA ILE A 195 -11.04 3.59 7.85
C ILE A 195 -11.21 2.93 9.21
N TYR A 196 -10.65 3.51 10.27
CA TYR A 196 -10.85 3.02 11.64
C TYR A 196 -12.32 3.05 12.04
N SER A 197 -13.03 4.13 11.73
CA SER A 197 -14.45 4.25 12.06
C SER A 197 -15.29 3.26 11.25
N CYS A 198 -14.96 3.01 9.97
CA CYS A 198 -15.61 1.98 9.16
C CYS A 198 -15.40 0.58 9.76
N ASN A 199 -14.18 0.27 10.21
CA ASN A 199 -13.87 -0.97 10.92
C ASN A 199 -14.65 -1.07 12.26
N GLU A 200 -14.63 -0.02 13.09
CA GLU A 200 -15.34 -0.01 14.39
C GLU A 200 -16.86 -0.19 14.22
N LYS A 201 -17.44 0.37 13.15
CA LYS A 201 -18.89 0.30 12.88
C LYS A 201 -19.31 -0.83 11.95
N GLN A 202 -18.34 -1.58 11.40
CA GLN A 202 -18.55 -2.64 10.40
C GLN A 202 -19.48 -2.20 9.26
N LYS A 203 -19.30 -0.96 8.76
CA LYS A 203 -20.07 -0.40 7.63
C LYS A 203 -19.30 0.71 6.93
N LEU A 204 -19.66 0.99 5.67
CA LEU A 204 -19.17 2.17 4.97
C LEU A 204 -19.77 3.44 5.58
N LEU A 205 -18.91 4.29 6.13
CA LEU A 205 -19.30 5.60 6.63
C LEU A 205 -19.11 6.69 5.56
N PRO A 206 -19.86 7.79 5.62
CA PRO A 206 -19.62 8.96 4.76
C PRO A 206 -18.21 9.51 4.98
N HIS A 207 -17.44 9.63 3.90
CA HIS A 207 -16.04 10.07 3.95
C HIS A 207 -15.90 11.59 4.17
N GLN A 208 -16.93 12.37 3.85
CA GLN A 208 -16.91 13.84 3.88
C GLN A 208 -16.57 14.40 5.27
N LEU A 209 -16.95 13.67 6.33
CA LEU A 209 -16.65 14.05 7.73
C LEU A 209 -15.17 13.89 8.11
N TYR A 210 -14.38 13.27 7.23
CA TYR A 210 -12.97 12.96 7.46
C TYR A 210 -12.07 13.55 6.37
N GLY A 211 -12.59 14.50 5.60
CA GLY A 211 -11.89 15.12 4.48
C GLY A 211 -10.62 15.84 4.91
N VAL A 212 -9.60 15.78 4.04
CA VAL A 212 -8.45 16.67 4.10
C VAL A 212 -8.69 17.79 3.09
N VAL A 213 -8.68 19.04 3.55
CA VAL A 213 -8.93 20.22 2.72
C VAL A 213 -7.81 21.23 2.90
N PRO A 214 -7.54 22.10 1.92
CA PRO A 214 -6.59 23.19 2.09
C PRO A 214 -7.02 24.08 3.26
N GLN A 215 -6.07 24.46 4.12
CA GLN A 215 -6.31 25.52 5.10
C GLN A 215 -6.18 26.87 4.38
N ALA A 216 -7.16 27.75 4.59
CA ALA A 216 -7.22 29.09 4.00
C ALA A 216 -6.30 30.08 4.73
#